data_AF-A0A504J8G5-F1
#
_entry.id   AF-A0A504J8G5-F1
#
_cell.length_a   1.000
_cell.length_b   1.000
_cell.length_c   1.000
_cell.angle_alpha   90.00
_cell.angle_beta   90.00
_cell.angle_gamma   90.00
#
_symmetry.space_group_name_H-M   'P 1'
#
loop_
_entity.id
_entity.type
_entity.pdbx_description
1 polymer ?
#
loop_
_entity_poly.entity_id
_entity_poly.type
_entity_poly.pdbx_seq_one_letter_code
_entity_poly.pdbx_strand_id
1 'polypeptide(L)' 'MQNFTKEEQKVLRGVHASLGRKYGTSGRYVSFIAAGDREANTRLAKSILKDLKAILEILVPNKSKTFKPQNKENENE' A
#
# COMPACT_ATOMS: atom_id res chain seq x y z
N MET A 1 7.48 -8.65 3.24
CA MET A 1 7.83 -7.75 2.12
C MET A 1 6.63 -6.86 1.80
N GLN A 2 6.78 -5.54 1.83
CA GLN A 2 5.72 -4.52 1.62
C GLN A 2 5.84 -3.87 0.22
N ASN A 3 6.08 -4.66 -0.83
CA ASN A 3 6.48 -4.10 -2.12
C ASN A 3 5.40 -4.38 -3.16
N PHE A 4 4.86 -3.31 -3.74
CA PHE A 4 4.07 -3.40 -4.96
C PHE A 4 4.98 -3.80 -6.13
N THR A 5 4.48 -4.60 -7.07
CA THR A 5 5.19 -4.93 -8.31
C THR A 5 5.43 -3.67 -9.16
N LYS A 6 6.38 -3.73 -10.11
CA LYS A 6 6.66 -2.59 -11.01
C LYS A 6 5.42 -2.08 -11.76
N GLU A 7 4.53 -2.99 -12.16
CA GLU A 7 3.28 -2.63 -12.83
C GLU A 7 2.29 -1.96 -11.87
N GLU A 8 2.18 -2.44 -10.64
CA GLU A 8 1.32 -1.82 -9.62
C GLU A 8 1.85 -0.44 -9.21
N GLN A 9 3.17 -0.27 -9.13
CA GLN A 9 3.79 1.03 -8.87
C GLN A 9 3.51 2.04 -10.01
N LYS A 10 3.48 1.59 -11.27
CA LYS A 10 3.08 2.45 -12.40
C LYS A 10 1.63 2.91 -12.28
N VAL A 11 0.72 2.00 -11.94
CA VAL A 11 -0.71 2.31 -11.71
C VAL A 11 -0.86 3.32 -10.57
N LEU A 12 -0.14 3.12 -9.46
CA LEU A 12 -0.21 3.96 -8.28
C LEU A 12 0.48 5.33 -8.43
N ARG A 13 1.32 5.51 -9.45
CA ARG A 13 2.04 6.78 -9.67
C ARG A 13 1.11 7.99 -9.76
N GLY A 14 -0.06 7.82 -10.37
CA GLY A 14 -1.06 8.88 -10.51
C GLY A 14 -1.70 9.33 -9.19
N VAL A 15 -1.68 8.49 -8.15
CA VAL A 15 -2.37 8.77 -6.88
C VAL A 15 -1.45 9.29 -5.77
N HIS A 16 -0.12 9.19 -5.94
CA HIS A 16 0.85 9.61 -4.93
C HIS A 16 0.66 11.07 -4.48
N ALA A 17 0.45 11.99 -5.42
CA ALA A 17 0.24 13.40 -5.10
C ALA A 17 -1.06 13.62 -4.31
N SER A 18 -2.13 12.91 -4.65
CA SER A 18 -3.42 13.00 -3.97
C SER A 18 -3.37 12.43 -2.55
N LEU A 19 -2.73 11.27 -2.37
CA LEU A 19 -2.50 10.70 -1.04
C LEU A 19 -1.56 11.56 -0.21
N GLY A 20 -0.53 12.14 -0.82
CA GLY A 20 0.35 13.11 -0.16
C GLY A 20 -0.47 14.24 0.46
N ARG A 21 -1.31 14.91 -0.34
CA ARG A 21 -2.22 15.97 0.14
C ARG A 21 -3.17 15.49 1.23
N LYS A 22 -3.82 14.33 1.05
CA LYS A 22 -4.75 13.76 2.05
C LYS A 22 -4.11 13.59 3.42
N TYR A 23 -2.85 13.18 3.45
CA TYR A 23 -2.11 12.87 4.67
C TYR A 23 -1.20 14.00 5.16
N GLY A 24 -1.21 15.17 4.52
CA GLY A 24 -0.31 16.27 4.87
C GLY A 24 1.17 15.97 4.61
N THR A 25 1.48 15.16 3.60
CA THR A 25 2.84 14.74 3.22
C THR A 25 3.13 15.00 1.75
N SER A 26 4.39 14.79 1.33
CA SER A 26 4.75 14.88 -0.08
C SER A 26 4.34 13.62 -0.85
N GLY A 27 3.98 13.76 -2.12
CA GLY A 27 3.78 12.59 -2.98
C GLY A 27 5.02 11.69 -3.09
N ARG A 28 6.23 12.27 -2.92
CA ARG A 28 7.49 11.53 -2.85
C ARG A 28 7.57 10.63 -1.62
N TYR A 29 7.04 11.07 -0.48
CA TYR A 29 6.95 10.23 0.71
C TYR A 29 6.07 9.00 0.46
N VAL A 30 4.92 9.21 -0.18
CA VAL A 30 4.02 8.12 -0.60
C VAL A 30 4.70 7.18 -1.59
N SER A 31 5.47 7.70 -2.55
CA SER A 31 6.18 6.85 -3.52
C SER A 31 7.23 5.95 -2.86
N PHE A 32 7.92 6.42 -1.82
CA PHE A 32 8.86 5.59 -1.07
C PHE A 32 8.17 4.46 -0.30
N ILE A 33 6.98 4.71 0.24
CA ILE A 33 6.15 3.67 0.86
C ILE A 33 5.72 2.64 -0.20
N ALA A 34 5.29 3.10 -1.39
CA ALA A 34 4.89 2.21 -2.47
C ALA A 34 6.05 1.38 -3.04
N ALA A 35 7.25 1.96 -3.11
CA ALA A 35 8.45 1.26 -3.57
C ALA A 35 8.98 0.22 -2.56
N GLY A 36 8.58 0.32 -1.29
CA GLY A 36 9.17 -0.46 -0.20
C GLY A 36 10.49 0.12 0.31
N ASP A 37 10.94 1.26 -0.23
CA ASP A 37 12.13 2.01 0.22
C ASP A 37 11.92 2.61 1.63
N ARG A 38 10.67 2.64 2.10
CA ARG A 38 10.32 3.06 3.46
C ARG A 38 9.36 2.07 4.10
N GLU A 39 9.74 1.56 5.25
CA GLU A 39 8.88 0.68 6.04
C GLU A 39 7.63 1.42 6.54
N ALA A 40 6.47 0.77 6.43
CA ALA A 40 5.23 1.26 7.04
C ALA A 40 5.16 0.91 8.53
N ASN A 41 6.11 1.43 9.31
CA ASN A 41 6.18 1.21 10.76
C ASN A 41 5.37 2.22 11.57
N THR A 42 5.18 3.45 11.06
CA THR A 42 4.36 4.49 11.70
C THR A 42 2.87 4.34 11.38
N ARG A 43 1.99 4.88 12.25
CA ARG A 43 0.54 4.92 12.01
C ARG A 43 0.20 5.60 10.68
N LEU A 44 0.93 6.66 10.34
CA LEU A 44 0.80 7.39 9.08
C LEU A 44 1.12 6.51 7.88
N ALA A 45 2.31 5.89 7.88
CA ALA A 45 2.75 5.04 6.78
C ALA A 45 1.86 3.80 6.62
N LYS A 46 1.38 3.21 7.72
CA LYS A 46 0.39 2.12 7.70
C LYS A 46 -0.92 2.54 7.04
N SER A 47 -1.39 3.77 7.31
CA SER A 47 -2.62 4.31 6.72
C SER A 47 -2.45 4.57 5.22
N ILE A 48 -1.32 5.16 4.82
CA ILE A 48 -0.97 5.36 3.41
C ILE A 48 -0.89 4.02 2.67
N LEU A 49 -0.22 3.01 3.24
CA LEU A 49 -0.11 1.69 2.63
C LEU A 49 -1.49 1.02 2.47
N LYS A 50 -2.38 1.17 3.47
CA LYS A 50 -3.75 0.66 3.40
C LYS A 50 -4.52 1.29 2.24
N ASP A 51 -4.44 2.61 2.07
CA ASP A 51 -5.11 3.31 0.98
C ASP A 51 -4.54 2.95 -0.39
N LEU A 52 -3.21 2.82 -0.51
CA LEU A 52 -2.56 2.37 -1.75
C LEU A 52 -3.08 0.99 -2.18
N LYS A 53 -3.24 0.05 -1.23
CA LYS A 53 -3.81 -1.27 -1.52
C LYS A 53 -5.27 -1.19 -1.97
N ALA A 54 -6.11 -0.44 -1.26
CA ALA A 54 -7.51 -0.28 -1.62
C ALA A 54 -7.68 0.38 -3.01
N ILE A 55 -6.87 1.40 -3.32
CA ILE A 55 -6.86 2.04 -4.63
C ILE A 55 -6.44 1.04 -5.71
N LEU A 56 -5.39 0.24 -5.45
CA LEU A 56 -4.93 -0.75 -6.41
C LEU A 56 -6.01 -1.81 -6.70
N GLU A 57 -6.76 -2.24 -5.69
CA GLU A 57 -7.88 -3.17 -5.84
C GLU A 57 -8.99 -2.60 -6.73
N ILE A 58 -9.28 -1.30 -6.62
CA ILE A 58 -10.27 -0.60 -7.46
C ILE A 58 -9.77 -0.49 -8.90
N LEU A 59 -8.52 -0.11 -9.09
CA LEU A 59 -7.94 0.14 -10.42
C LEU A 59 -7.58 -1.15 -11.17
N VAL A 60 -7.32 -2.24 -10.45
CA VAL A 60 -6.93 -3.55 -11.01
C VAL A 60 -7.75 -4.66 -10.34
N PRO A 61 -9.06 -4.76 -10.65
CA PRO A 61 -10.00 -5.63 -9.93
C PRO A 61 -9.77 -7.15 -10.07
N ASN A 62 -8.73 -7.60 -10.80
CA ASN A 62 -8.45 -9.01 -11.07
C ASN A 62 -7.11 -9.53 -10.51
N LYS A 63 -6.33 -8.74 -9.77
CA LYS A 63 -5.13 -9.22 -9.06
C LYS A 63 -5.37 -9.61 -7.60
N SER A 64 -6.52 -9.27 -7.04
CA SER A 64 -6.83 -9.39 -5.60
C SER A 64 -7.30 -10.77 -5.14
N LYS A 65 -7.35 -11.80 -6.01
CA LYS A 65 -7.71 -13.17 -5.59
C LYS A 65 -6.57 -13.97 -4.93
N THR A 66 -5.36 -13.41 -4.80
CA THR A 66 -4.20 -14.10 -4.19
C THR A 66 -3.60 -13.41 -2.97
N PHE A 67 -4.31 -12.47 -2.34
CA PHE A 67 -3.96 -12.05 -0.98
C PHE A 67 -4.69 -12.96 0.02
N LYS A 68 -4.10 -14.12 0.32
CA LYS A 68 -4.41 -14.82 1.57
C LYS A 68 -3.75 -14.01 2.71
N PRO A 69 -4.52 -13.39 3.63
CA PRO A 69 -3.93 -12.97 4.89
C PRO A 69 -3.45 -14.23 5.62
N GLN A 70 -2.14 -14.38 5.82
CA GLN A 70 -1.65 -15.20 6.92
C GLN A 70 -2.06 -14.48 8.20
N ASN A 71 -3.11 -14.98 8.86
CA ASN A 71 -3.35 -14.83 10.29
C ASN A 71 -4.59 -15.66 10.68
N LYS A 72 -4.36 -16.96 10.93
CA LYS A 72 -4.93 -17.85 11.97
C LYS A 72 -3.93 -19.03 11.97
N GLU A 73 -3.29 -19.46 13.04
CA GLU A 73 -3.81 -19.81 14.36
C GLU A 73 -2.74 -19.53 15.43
N ASN A 74 -3.04 -18.62 16.35
CA ASN A 74 -2.62 -18.78 17.74
C ASN A 74 -3.93 -18.93 18.50
N GLU A 75 -4.41 -20.16 18.62
CA GLU A 75 -5.38 -20.52 19.65
C GLU A 75 -4.72 -21.57 20.53
N ASN A 76 -4.63 -21.21 21.80
CA ASN A 76 -4.17 -22.04 22.90
C ASN A 76 -4.96 -23.34 22.97
N GLU A 77 -4.26 -24.45 23.21
CA GLU A 77 -4.58 -25.39 24.28
C GLU A 77 -3.33 -26.15 24.72
#